data_AF-A0AAV5YNJ4-F1
#
_entry.id   AF-A0AAV5YNJ4-F1
#
_cell.length_a   1.000
_cell.length_b   1.000
_cell.length_c   1.000
_cell.angle_alpha   90.00
_cell.angle_beta   90.00
_cell.angle_gamma   90.00
#
_symmetry.space_group_name_H-M   'P 1'
#
loop_
_entity.id
_entity.type
_entity.pdbx_description
1 polymer ?
#
loop_
_entity_poly.entity_id
_entity_poly.type
_entity_poly.pdbx_seq_one_letter_code
_entity_poly.pdbx_strand_id
1 'polypeptide(L)' 'MSHFATGVTIITAWDEGGRPTGLTASSFTSVSLNPPLVLVCVSQKAQSYPAIRAAGRFAVNILC' A
#
# COMPACT_ATOMS: atom_id res chain seq x y z
N MET A 1 -5.65 -9.38 13.71
CA MET A 1 -4.24 -9.37 14.16
C MET A 1 -3.92 -8.11 14.99
N SER A 2 -4.65 -7.80 16.07
CA SER A 2 -4.44 -6.57 16.86
C SER A 2 -3.40 -6.69 17.99
N HIS A 3 -2.80 -7.87 18.18
CA HIS A 3 -1.80 -8.12 19.25
C HIS A 3 -0.35 -7.85 18.83
N PHE A 4 -0.09 -7.59 17.54
CA PHE A 4 1.24 -7.26 17.03
C PHE A 4 1.28 -5.78 16.66
N ALA A 5 2.11 -5.01 17.37
CA ALA A 5 2.27 -3.59 17.09
C ALA A 5 2.86 -3.40 15.70
N THR A 6 2.23 -2.54 14.90
CA THR A 6 2.66 -2.18 13.55
C THR A 6 2.59 -0.66 13.40
N GLY A 7 3.46 -0.10 12.56
CA GLY A 7 3.30 1.29 12.12
C GLY A 7 2.07 1.45 11.22
N VAL A 8 1.64 2.69 11.01
CA VAL A 8 0.59 3.02 10.05
C VAL A 8 1.24 3.53 8.77
N THR A 9 0.81 2.99 7.63
CA THR A 9 1.27 3.44 6.32
C THR A 9 0.08 3.87 5.45
N ILE A 10 0.33 4.78 4.50
CA ILE A 10 -0.61 5.11 3.42
C ILE A 10 -0.03 4.62 2.10
N ILE A 11 -0.73 3.67 1.48
CA ILE A 11 -0.46 3.23 0.11
C ILE A 11 -1.11 4.21 -0.84
N THR A 12 -0.38 4.72 -1.82
CA THR A 12 -0.89 5.71 -2.79
C THR A 12 -0.58 5.28 -4.22
N ALA A 13 -1.50 5.57 -5.13
CA ALA A 13 -1.37 5.30 -6.56
C ALA A 13 -2.17 6.35 -7.36
N TRP A 14 -1.97 6.38 -8.67
CA TRP A 14 -2.78 7.17 -9.59
C TRP A 14 -3.83 6.27 -10.24
N ASP A 15 -5.07 6.73 -10.34
CA ASP A 15 -6.08 6.06 -11.17
C ASP A 15 -5.83 6.31 -12.67
N GLU A 16 -6.57 5.62 -13.53
CA GLU A 16 -6.46 5.77 -14.99
C GLU A 16 -6.75 7.20 -15.48
N GLY A 17 -7.52 7.97 -14.71
CA GLY A 17 -7.82 9.38 -14.97
C GLY A 17 -6.78 10.36 -14.44
N GLY A 18 -5.66 9.87 -13.88
CA GLY A 18 -4.61 10.69 -13.30
C GLY A 18 -5.00 11.34 -11.97
N ARG A 19 -6.03 10.83 -11.28
CA ARG A 19 -6.42 11.30 -9.94
C ARG A 19 -5.72 10.47 -8.87
N PRO A 20 -5.29 11.10 -7.75
CA PRO A 20 -4.62 10.37 -6.69
C PRO A 20 -5.64 9.51 -5.93
N THR A 21 -5.25 8.29 -5.57
CA THR A 21 -6.00 7.38 -4.70
C THR A 21 -5.10 6.82 -3.60
N GLY A 22 -5.69 6.39 -2.49
CA GLY A 22 -4.91 5.83 -1.39
C GLY A 22 -5.67 4.88 -0.47
N LEU A 23 -4.90 4.23 0.40
CA LEU A 23 -5.39 3.30 1.40
C LEU A 23 -4.50 3.36 2.64
N THR A 24 -5.12 3.55 3.82
CA THR A 24 -4.43 3.32 5.09
C THR A 24 -4.26 1.83 5.32
N ALA A 25 -3.01 1.39 5.56
CA ALA A 25 -2.65 0.00 5.77
C ALA A 25 -1.67 -0.14 6.93
N SER A 26 -1.94 -1.10 7.81
CA SER A 26 -1.02 -1.56 8.86
C SER A 26 -0.37 -2.92 8.52
N SER A 27 -0.61 -3.42 7.30
CA SER A 27 -0.16 -4.72 6.79
C SER A 27 1.12 -4.63 5.93
N PHE A 28 1.94 -3.60 6.17
CA PHE A 28 3.20 -3.39 5.46
C PHE A 28 4.32 -4.26 6.04
N THR A 29 5.19 -4.81 5.20
CA THR A 29 6.35 -5.60 5.63
C THR A 29 7.51 -5.48 4.64
N SER A 30 8.74 -5.36 5.17
CA SER A 30 9.97 -5.43 4.37
C SER A 30 10.29 -6.88 4.02
N VAL A 31 10.60 -7.16 2.75
CA VAL A 31 10.81 -8.54 2.25
C VAL A 31 12.27 -8.79 1.91
N SER A 32 12.95 -7.86 1.24
CA SER A 32 14.35 -8.00 0.86
C SER A 32 15.04 -6.64 0.76
N LEU A 33 16.34 -6.62 1.03
CA LEU A 33 17.17 -5.43 0.86
C LEU A 33 17.87 -5.42 -0.51
N ASN A 34 18.18 -6.59 -1.06
CA ASN A 34 18.82 -6.73 -2.36
C ASN A 34 18.23 -7.93 -3.14
N PRO A 35 17.38 -7.70 -4.15
CA PRO A 35 16.84 -6.40 -4.55
C PRO A 35 15.91 -5.81 -3.47
N PRO A 36 15.72 -4.49 -3.39
CA PRO A 36 14.84 -3.87 -2.41
C PRO A 36 13.37 -4.22 -2.69
N LEU A 37 12.75 -4.99 -1.80
CA LEU A 37 11.38 -5.48 -1.94
C LEU A 37 10.57 -5.24 -0.67
N VAL A 38 9.30 -4.88 -0.87
CA VAL A 38 8.31 -4.67 0.19
C VAL A 38 7.00 -5.36 -0.19
N LEU A 39 6.19 -5.67 0.82
CA LEU A 39 4.87 -6.28 0.67
C LEU A 39 3.83 -5.47 1.45
N VAL A 40 2.64 -5.35 0.85
CA VAL A 40 1.44 -4.85 1.53
C VAL A 40 0.24 -5.69 1.13
N CYS A 41 -0.59 -6.05 2.11
CA CYS A 41 -1.84 -6.76 1.85
C CYS A 41 -2.98 -5.75 1.68
N VAL A 42 -3.57 -5.71 0.47
CA VAL A 42 -4.72 -4.86 0.15
C VAL A 42 -5.98 -5.72 0.06
N SER A 43 -7.06 -5.29 0.72
CA SER A 43 -8.36 -5.95 0.58
C SER A 43 -8.91 -5.78 -0.84
N GLN A 44 -9.38 -6.86 -1.46
CA GLN A 44 -10.04 -6.78 -2.77
C GLN A 44 -11.33 -5.96 -2.76
N LYS A 45 -11.92 -5.74 -1.56
CA LYS A 45 -13.10 -4.89 -1.36
C LYS A 45 -12.75 -3.42 -1.16
N ALA A 46 -11.47 -3.06 -1.06
CA ALA A 46 -11.07 -1.67 -0.91
C ALA A 46 -11.40 -0.89 -2.18
N GLN A 47 -11.99 0.31 -2.04
CA GLN A 47 -12.35 1.15 -3.18
C GLN A 47 -11.13 1.52 -4.04
N SER A 48 -9.95 1.67 -3.43
CA SER A 48 -8.69 1.98 -4.11
C SER A 48 -8.02 0.75 -4.75
N TYR A 49 -8.48 -0.47 -4.46
CA TYR A 49 -7.86 -1.71 -4.98
C TYR A 49 -7.80 -1.77 -6.52
N PRO A 50 -8.88 -1.47 -7.28
CA PRO A 50 -8.82 -1.50 -8.74
C PRO A 50 -7.75 -0.55 -9.30
N ALA A 51 -7.67 0.67 -8.75
CA ALA A 51 -6.70 1.67 -9.18
C ALA A 51 -5.25 1.26 -8.81
N ILE A 52 -5.01 0.80 -7.58
CA ILE A 52 -3.69 0.32 -7.13
C ILE A 52 -3.21 -0.86 -8.00
N ARG A 53 -4.11 -1.78 -8.33
CA ARG A 53 -3.81 -2.95 -9.17
C ARG A 53 -3.50 -2.56 -10.61
N ALA A 54 -4.16 -1.54 -11.16
CA ALA A 54 -3.97 -1.09 -12.54
C ALA A 54 -2.77 -0.14 -12.71
N ALA A 55 -2.40 0.63 -11.68
CA ALA A 55 -1.42 1.72 -11.78
C ALA A 55 0.01 1.29 -12.16
N GLY A 56 0.39 0.02 -11.93
CA GLY A 56 1.73 -0.52 -12.18
C GLY A 56 2.85 0.07 -11.29
N ARG A 57 2.57 1.16 -10.56
CA ARG A 57 3.43 1.81 -9.58
C ARG A 57 2.58 2.30 -8.41
N PHE A 58 3.13 2.20 -7.21
CA PHE A 58 2.53 2.75 -6.00
C PHE A 58 3.63 3.28 -5.09
N ALA A 59 3.26 4.15 -4.15
CA ALA A 59 4.15 4.64 -3.10
C ALA A 59 3.64 4.23 -1.72
N VAL A 60 4.57 3.97 -0.80
CA VAL A 60 4.31 3.69 0.61
C VAL A 60 4.76 4.89 1.42
N ASN A 61 3.83 5.52 2.12
CA ASN A 61 4.11 6.64 3.02
C ASN A 61 4.01 6.12 4.45
N ILE A 62 5.10 6.17 5.21
CA ILE A 62 5.14 5.76 6.62
C ILE A 62 4.76 6.96 7.48
N LEU A 63 3.72 6.85 8.30
CA LEU A 63 3.29 7.92 9.20
C LEU A 63 4.03 7.78 10.54
N CYS A 64 4.54 8.91 11.06
CA CYS A 64 5.23 9.01 12.35
C CYS A 64 4.30 9.52 13.45
#